data_AF-A0A645BZ85-F1
#
_entry.id   AF-A0A645BZ85-F1
#
_cell.length_a   1.000
_cell.length_b   1.000
_cell.length_c   1.000
_cell.angle_alpha   90.00
_cell.angle_beta   90.00
_cell.angle_gamma   90.00
#
_symmetry.space_group_name_H-M   'P 1'
#
loop_
_entity.id
_entity.type
_entity.pdbx_description
1 polymer ?
#
loop_
_entity_poly.entity_id
_entity_poly.type
_entity_poly.pdbx_seq_one_letter_code
_entity_poly.pdbx_strand_id
1 'polypeptide(L)'
;MQCGGDAANEWIEKTFPESIARDSEGHLYPTWIDCCFANGDPSTPFGHYIEQQLQQVLNVYPELDGIFVDQLCYQAFDYAHQDGLSAKNGCAVYEYGASLEKQFRKFAKALHDKNKLVLVNGAFDLECSLSADAIMSEGSDTIFATYRYLCIRRPMLIHEFPDNAFKAECMLRSALLTAAGWSLGGSPSTAYAKKVSSEAKKLYQQYLPLLEKLFGAEILLEENPLDWEPKPLAAAEIFRSRKDRRKIYVSVLQNTGSLHSEIVIKIKVKNKNIQKLCCMTVKDPEWRQLAFQIEDAWLKLVLPNNFSAALIELQGSID
;
A
#
# COMPACT_ATOMS: atom_id res chain seq x y z
N MET A 1 -3.35 7.00 -15.03
CA MET A 1 -4.43 7.98 -15.31
C MET A 1 -4.64 8.79 -14.03
N GLN A 2 -5.09 10.03 -14.13
CA GLN A 2 -5.48 10.82 -12.95
C GLN A 2 -7.00 10.88 -12.87
N CYS A 3 -7.57 10.94 -11.66
CA CYS A 3 -9.00 11.19 -11.43
C CYS A 3 -9.31 12.67 -11.16
N GLY A 4 -8.26 13.49 -11.09
CA GLY A 4 -8.26 14.92 -10.79
C GLY A 4 -6.84 15.31 -10.41
N GLY A 5 -6.67 16.52 -9.89
CA GLY A 5 -5.47 16.91 -9.18
C GLY A 5 -4.53 17.68 -10.07
N ASP A 6 -3.62 17.03 -10.77
CA ASP A 6 -2.60 17.75 -11.52
C ASP A 6 -3.05 18.10 -12.93
N ALA A 7 -3.07 19.39 -13.25
CA ALA A 7 -3.10 19.84 -14.63
C ALA A 7 -1.98 20.84 -14.89
N ALA A 8 -1.28 20.67 -16.01
CA ALA A 8 -0.22 21.59 -16.41
C ALA A 8 -0.78 23.01 -16.58
N ASN A 9 -0.16 23.99 -15.91
CA ASN A 9 -0.68 25.36 -15.76
C ASN A 9 -1.06 26.00 -17.10
N GLU A 10 -0.14 26.02 -18.06
CA GLU A 10 -0.39 26.66 -19.36
C GLU A 10 -1.52 25.99 -20.16
N TRP A 11 -1.71 24.69 -20.00
CA TRP A 11 -2.71 23.94 -20.74
C TRP A 11 -4.09 24.10 -20.12
N ILE A 12 -4.20 23.99 -18.79
CA ILE A 12 -5.47 24.09 -18.09
C ILE A 12 -6.06 25.50 -18.19
N GLU A 13 -5.23 26.55 -18.10
CA GLU A 13 -5.65 27.95 -18.26
C GLU A 13 -6.25 28.24 -19.64
N LYS A 14 -5.75 27.58 -20.69
CA LYS A 14 -6.24 27.77 -22.06
C LYS A 14 -7.45 26.90 -22.39
N THR A 15 -7.55 25.72 -21.77
CA THR A 15 -8.49 24.68 -22.20
C THR A 15 -9.71 24.58 -21.29
N PHE A 16 -9.51 24.68 -19.97
CA PHE A 16 -10.55 24.53 -18.96
C PHE A 16 -10.37 25.52 -17.79
N PRO A 17 -10.28 26.84 -18.04
CA PRO A 17 -10.02 27.82 -16.99
C PRO A 17 -11.06 27.80 -15.87
N GLU A 18 -12.30 27.41 -16.20
CA GLU A 18 -13.43 27.28 -15.26
C GLU A 18 -13.34 26.04 -14.37
N SER A 19 -12.34 25.18 -14.55
CA SER A 19 -12.12 24.01 -13.68
C SER A 19 -10.96 24.21 -12.71
N ILE A 20 -10.27 25.35 -12.74
CA ILE A 20 -9.07 25.57 -11.94
C ILE A 20 -9.46 25.89 -10.49
N ALA A 21 -8.95 25.10 -9.54
CA ALA A 21 -9.18 25.32 -8.12
C ALA A 21 -8.34 26.48 -7.59
N ARG A 22 -8.87 27.22 -6.61
CA ARG A 22 -8.20 28.37 -6.01
C ARG A 22 -8.20 28.33 -4.50
N ASP A 23 -7.16 28.89 -3.89
CA ASP A 23 -7.11 29.09 -2.44
C ASP A 23 -7.99 30.27 -1.99
N SER A 24 -7.99 30.55 -0.68
CA SER A 24 -8.80 31.62 -0.09
C SER A 24 -8.40 33.03 -0.56
N GLU A 25 -7.22 33.19 -1.15
CA GLU A 25 -6.71 34.46 -1.69
C GLU A 25 -6.90 34.54 -3.22
N GLY A 26 -7.43 33.49 -3.85
CA GLY A 26 -7.62 33.41 -5.29
C GLY A 26 -6.38 32.93 -6.05
N HIS A 27 -5.35 32.45 -5.37
CA HIS A 27 -4.15 31.90 -6.00
C HIS A 27 -4.36 30.46 -6.48
N LEU A 28 -3.52 30.02 -7.42
CA LEU A 28 -3.44 28.61 -7.80
C LEU A 28 -2.94 27.78 -6.61
N TYR A 29 -3.48 26.59 -6.46
CA TYR A 29 -2.83 25.56 -5.65
C TYR A 29 -1.73 24.89 -6.46
N PRO A 30 -0.43 25.09 -6.12
CA PRO A 30 0.66 24.39 -6.79
C PRO A 30 0.65 22.92 -6.37
N THR A 31 0.86 22.03 -7.33
CA THR A 31 0.93 20.59 -7.09
C THR A 31 2.28 20.02 -7.49
N TRP A 32 2.35 19.28 -8.60
CA TRP A 32 3.59 18.83 -9.23
C TRP A 32 4.20 19.95 -10.09
N ILE A 33 5.43 19.75 -10.58
CA ILE A 33 6.21 20.74 -11.36
C ILE A 33 5.34 21.37 -12.47
N ASP A 34 5.17 22.69 -12.41
CA ASP A 34 4.36 23.50 -13.34
C ASP A 34 2.89 23.03 -13.50
N CYS A 35 2.33 22.39 -12.46
CA CYS A 35 0.94 21.98 -12.38
C CYS A 35 0.18 22.70 -11.26
N CYS A 36 -1.15 22.72 -11.39
CA CYS A 36 -2.07 23.19 -10.36
C CYS A 36 -3.28 22.28 -10.21
N PHE A 37 -4.03 22.48 -9.12
CA PHE A 37 -5.30 21.78 -8.92
C PHE A 37 -6.35 22.13 -9.97
N ALA A 38 -6.82 21.11 -10.68
CA ALA A 38 -8.02 21.18 -11.50
C ALA A 38 -9.14 20.33 -10.88
N ASN A 39 -10.30 20.94 -10.64
CA ASN A 39 -11.47 20.31 -10.08
C ASN A 39 -12.03 19.26 -11.07
N GLY A 40 -11.90 17.99 -10.68
CA GLY A 40 -12.32 16.84 -11.47
C GLY A 40 -13.77 16.43 -11.27
N ASP A 41 -14.60 17.22 -10.54
CA ASP A 41 -16.01 16.89 -10.37
C ASP A 41 -16.69 16.74 -11.74
N PRO A 42 -17.59 15.77 -11.91
CA PRO A 42 -18.32 15.58 -13.16
C PRO A 42 -19.12 16.79 -13.66
N SER A 43 -19.33 17.83 -12.85
CA SER A 43 -19.99 19.07 -13.27
C SER A 43 -19.04 20.06 -13.95
N THR A 44 -17.72 19.89 -13.85
CA THR A 44 -16.74 20.79 -14.47
C THR A 44 -16.35 20.30 -15.88
N PRO A 45 -15.93 21.21 -16.79
CA PRO A 45 -15.39 20.82 -18.09
C PRO A 45 -14.22 19.83 -18.01
N PHE A 46 -13.31 20.00 -17.05
CA PHE A 46 -12.18 19.09 -16.86
C PHE A 46 -12.63 17.70 -16.38
N GLY A 47 -13.59 17.61 -15.47
CA GLY A 47 -14.14 16.32 -15.03
C GLY A 47 -14.74 15.51 -16.19
N HIS A 48 -15.50 16.17 -17.07
CA HIS A 48 -16.00 15.53 -18.31
C HIS A 48 -14.88 15.08 -19.25
N TYR A 49 -13.83 15.89 -19.39
CA TYR A 49 -12.67 15.53 -20.21
C TYR A 49 -11.98 14.26 -19.70
N ILE A 50 -11.76 14.13 -18.39
CA ILE A 50 -11.15 12.92 -17.82
C ILE A 50 -12.09 11.70 -17.98
N GLU A 51 -13.40 11.85 -17.78
CA GLU A 51 -14.38 10.78 -18.05
C GLU A 51 -14.27 10.29 -19.51
N GLN A 52 -14.13 11.22 -20.46
CA GLN A 52 -13.95 10.88 -21.88
C GLN A 52 -12.60 10.19 -22.14
N GLN A 53 -11.51 10.64 -21.51
CA GLN A 53 -10.21 9.99 -21.62
C GLN A 53 -10.27 8.53 -21.13
N LEU A 54 -10.97 8.26 -20.02
CA LEU A 54 -11.18 6.89 -19.53
C LEU A 54 -11.89 6.02 -20.58
N GLN A 55 -13.00 6.51 -21.15
CA GLN A 55 -13.72 5.77 -22.18
C GLN A 55 -12.86 5.52 -23.43
N GLN A 56 -12.06 6.51 -23.84
CA GLN A 56 -11.14 6.36 -24.97
C GLN A 56 -10.09 5.28 -24.71
N VAL A 57 -9.44 5.30 -23.55
CA VAL A 57 -8.46 4.27 -23.17
C VAL A 57 -9.07 2.88 -23.21
N LEU A 58 -10.27 2.70 -22.64
CA LEU A 58 -10.95 1.41 -22.59
C LEU A 58 -11.44 0.92 -23.95
N ASN A 59 -11.68 1.84 -24.89
CA ASN A 59 -12.07 1.50 -26.26
C ASN A 59 -10.86 1.17 -27.14
N VAL A 60 -9.75 1.89 -26.95
CA VAL A 60 -8.51 1.69 -27.73
C VAL A 60 -7.75 0.45 -27.25
N TYR A 61 -7.75 0.18 -25.94
CA TYR A 61 -7.04 -0.94 -25.32
C TYR A 61 -8.02 -1.83 -24.52
N PRO A 62 -8.96 -2.53 -25.19
CA PRO A 62 -9.94 -3.37 -24.53
C PRO A 62 -9.33 -4.56 -23.78
N GLU A 63 -8.08 -4.93 -24.10
CA GLU A 63 -7.35 -6.04 -23.50
C GLU A 63 -6.68 -5.73 -22.16
N LEU A 64 -6.59 -4.46 -21.75
CA LEU A 64 -5.97 -4.08 -20.46
C LEU A 64 -6.56 -4.87 -19.30
N ASP A 65 -5.76 -5.30 -18.34
CA ASP A 65 -6.28 -5.96 -17.12
C ASP A 65 -6.91 -4.96 -16.15
N GLY A 66 -6.50 -3.69 -16.22
CA GLY A 66 -6.94 -2.64 -15.31
C GLY A 66 -6.29 -1.30 -15.57
N ILE A 67 -6.64 -0.32 -14.73
CA ILE A 67 -6.08 1.03 -14.75
C ILE A 67 -5.49 1.38 -13.38
N PHE A 68 -4.33 2.03 -13.42
CA PHE A 68 -3.75 2.70 -12.27
C PHE A 68 -4.18 4.17 -12.24
N VAL A 69 -4.78 4.59 -11.13
CA VAL A 69 -5.25 5.94 -10.85
C VAL A 69 -4.33 6.60 -9.85
N ASP A 70 -3.68 7.68 -10.26
CA ASP A 70 -2.75 8.43 -9.42
C ASP A 70 -3.45 9.57 -8.66
N GLN A 71 -2.83 9.99 -7.56
CA GLN A 71 -3.20 11.16 -6.73
C GLN A 71 -4.59 11.13 -6.08
N LEU A 72 -5.00 9.99 -5.52
CA LEU A 72 -6.22 9.92 -4.68
C LEU A 72 -6.00 10.44 -3.25
N CYS A 73 -4.93 11.22 -3.04
CA CYS A 73 -4.46 11.77 -1.76
C CYS A 73 -4.84 13.23 -1.52
N TYR A 74 -5.32 13.95 -2.54
CA TYR A 74 -5.50 15.39 -2.42
C TYR A 74 -6.70 15.75 -1.57
N GLN A 75 -6.43 16.44 -0.46
CA GLN A 75 -7.42 17.02 0.43
C GLN A 75 -7.17 18.52 0.55
N ALA A 76 -8.03 19.33 -0.06
CA ALA A 76 -7.93 20.78 -0.08
C ALA A 76 -9.34 21.40 -0.14
N PHE A 77 -9.42 22.71 0.13
CA PHE A 77 -10.65 23.46 -0.08
C PHE A 77 -10.48 24.35 -1.30
N ASP A 78 -11.32 24.15 -2.29
CA ASP A 78 -11.35 24.96 -3.50
C ASP A 78 -12.38 26.09 -3.32
N TYR A 79 -11.88 27.33 -3.28
CA TYR A 79 -12.67 28.55 -3.09
C TYR A 79 -13.20 29.13 -4.40
N ALA A 80 -12.79 28.60 -5.56
CA ALA A 80 -13.35 29.00 -6.86
C ALA A 80 -14.67 28.28 -7.17
N HIS A 81 -14.93 27.16 -6.48
CA HIS A 81 -16.10 26.32 -6.68
C HIS A 81 -16.85 26.10 -5.36
N GLN A 82 -18.04 25.52 -5.47
CA GLN A 82 -18.87 25.14 -4.33
C GLN A 82 -19.52 23.79 -4.57
N ASP A 83 -19.53 22.92 -3.56
CA ASP A 83 -20.19 21.61 -3.60
C ASP A 83 -21.62 21.65 -3.02
N GLY A 84 -22.03 22.78 -2.44
CA GLY A 84 -23.32 22.97 -1.77
C GLY A 84 -23.43 22.32 -0.38
N LEU A 85 -22.34 21.76 0.13
CA LEU A 85 -22.26 21.02 1.40
C LEU A 85 -21.23 21.63 2.36
N SER A 86 -20.15 22.17 1.81
CA SER A 86 -18.96 22.57 2.54
C SER A 86 -18.90 24.07 2.72
N ALA A 87 -18.47 24.48 3.91
CA ALA A 87 -18.18 25.88 4.23
C ALA A 87 -16.93 25.98 5.10
N LYS A 88 -16.10 26.99 4.83
CA LYS A 88 -14.90 27.30 5.63
C LYS A 88 -14.82 28.80 5.85
N ASN A 89 -14.62 29.19 7.12
CA ASN A 89 -14.54 30.61 7.52
C ASN A 89 -15.72 31.48 7.04
N GLY A 90 -16.93 30.91 7.00
CA GLY A 90 -18.14 31.61 6.55
C GLY A 90 -18.32 31.71 5.03
N CYS A 91 -17.39 31.17 4.24
CA CYS A 91 -17.50 31.07 2.79
C CYS A 91 -17.96 29.67 2.39
N ALA A 92 -18.87 29.57 1.41
CA ALA A 92 -19.12 28.32 0.72
C ALA A 92 -17.87 27.95 -0.09
N VAL A 93 -17.47 26.68 -0.02
CA VAL A 93 -16.29 26.15 -0.71
C VAL A 93 -16.62 24.80 -1.30
N TYR A 94 -15.74 24.28 -2.14
CA TYR A 94 -15.77 22.89 -2.56
C TYR A 94 -14.72 22.11 -1.76
N GLU A 95 -15.10 21.03 -1.08
CA GLU A 95 -14.15 20.12 -0.45
C GLU A 95 -13.61 19.13 -1.49
N TYR A 96 -12.32 19.23 -1.80
CA TYR A 96 -11.75 18.57 -2.97
C TYR A 96 -11.76 17.04 -2.87
N GLY A 97 -11.58 16.48 -1.67
CA GLY A 97 -11.64 15.04 -1.44
C GLY A 97 -12.99 14.44 -1.88
N ALA A 98 -14.09 15.13 -1.62
CA ALA A 98 -15.43 14.73 -2.04
C ALA A 98 -15.59 14.67 -3.57
N SER A 99 -14.92 15.57 -4.33
CA SER A 99 -14.88 15.46 -5.80
C SER A 99 -14.21 14.18 -6.24
N LEU A 100 -13.08 13.85 -5.62
CA LEU A 100 -12.28 12.68 -5.94
C LEU A 100 -13.07 11.41 -5.65
N GLU A 101 -13.75 11.33 -4.51
CA GLU A 101 -14.59 10.18 -4.18
C GLU A 101 -15.68 9.95 -5.23
N LYS A 102 -16.47 10.99 -5.53
CA LYS A 102 -17.59 10.90 -6.47
C LYS A 102 -17.12 10.54 -7.87
N GLN A 103 -16.05 11.18 -8.34
CA GLN A 103 -15.47 10.93 -9.65
C GLN A 103 -14.85 9.53 -9.72
N PHE A 104 -14.10 9.13 -8.70
CA PHE A 104 -13.45 7.83 -8.63
C PHE A 104 -14.47 6.68 -8.59
N ARG A 105 -15.58 6.82 -7.84
CA ARG A 105 -16.67 5.83 -7.83
C ARG A 105 -17.23 5.59 -9.24
N LYS A 106 -17.38 6.63 -10.05
CA LYS A 106 -17.80 6.48 -11.45
C LYS A 106 -16.75 5.76 -12.28
N PHE A 107 -15.47 6.08 -12.09
CA PHE A 107 -14.37 5.45 -12.83
C PHE A 107 -14.26 3.97 -12.51
N ALA A 108 -14.25 3.63 -11.21
CA ALA A 108 -14.23 2.27 -10.73
C ALA A 108 -15.42 1.48 -11.28
N LYS A 109 -16.63 2.05 -11.24
CA LYS A 109 -17.81 1.42 -11.85
C LYS A 109 -17.62 1.13 -13.35
N ALA A 110 -17.16 2.11 -14.13
CA ALA A 110 -16.95 1.93 -15.56
C ALA A 110 -15.90 0.84 -15.88
N LEU A 111 -14.89 0.69 -15.03
CA LEU A 111 -13.88 -0.35 -15.10
C LEU A 111 -14.45 -1.73 -14.72
N HIS A 112 -15.12 -1.81 -13.57
CA HIS A 112 -15.71 -3.05 -13.06
C HIS A 112 -16.81 -3.59 -13.97
N ASP A 113 -17.63 -2.74 -14.59
CA ASP A 113 -18.64 -3.14 -15.59
C ASP A 113 -18.01 -3.82 -16.82
N LYS A 114 -16.72 -3.56 -17.09
CA LYS A 114 -15.92 -4.20 -18.15
C LYS A 114 -14.96 -5.28 -17.62
N ASN A 115 -15.14 -5.72 -16.37
CA ASN A 115 -14.31 -6.70 -15.68
C ASN A 115 -12.82 -6.30 -15.64
N LYS A 116 -12.55 -5.01 -15.39
CA LYS A 116 -11.20 -4.43 -15.27
C LYS A 116 -10.89 -4.07 -13.83
N LEU A 117 -9.63 -4.23 -13.42
CA LEU A 117 -9.15 -3.83 -12.09
C LEU A 117 -8.89 -2.32 -12.01
N VAL A 118 -8.98 -1.77 -10.81
CA VAL A 118 -8.54 -0.41 -10.50
C VAL A 118 -7.59 -0.38 -9.32
N LEU A 119 -6.37 0.10 -9.58
CA LEU A 119 -5.33 0.29 -8.58
C LEU A 119 -5.17 1.78 -8.32
N VAL A 120 -5.00 2.21 -7.07
CA VAL A 120 -4.92 3.63 -6.72
C VAL A 120 -3.64 3.99 -6.00
N ASN A 121 -3.10 5.17 -6.26
CA ASN A 121 -2.06 5.78 -5.42
C ASN A 121 -2.70 6.63 -4.33
N GLY A 122 -2.16 6.51 -3.11
CA GLY A 122 -2.29 7.58 -2.14
C GLY A 122 -3.67 7.79 -1.52
N ALA A 123 -4.58 6.82 -1.50
CA ALA A 123 -5.91 7.05 -0.94
C ALA A 123 -5.84 7.34 0.58
N PHE A 124 -6.15 8.56 0.99
CA PHE A 124 -6.01 9.00 2.39
C PHE A 124 -7.17 8.60 3.30
N ASP A 125 -8.33 8.28 2.73
CA ASP A 125 -9.52 7.88 3.48
C ASP A 125 -10.16 6.60 2.95
N LEU A 126 -11.09 6.07 3.74
CA LEU A 126 -11.78 4.82 3.45
C LEU A 126 -12.77 5.00 2.30
N GLU A 127 -13.40 6.16 2.23
CA GLU A 127 -14.45 6.54 1.29
C GLU A 127 -13.91 6.58 -0.14
N CYS A 128 -12.80 7.29 -0.37
CA CYS A 128 -12.15 7.38 -1.68
C CYS A 128 -11.57 6.02 -2.09
N SER A 129 -11.05 5.23 -1.16
CA SER A 129 -10.49 3.90 -1.47
C SER A 129 -11.53 2.79 -1.58
N LEU A 130 -12.82 3.04 -1.29
CA LEU A 130 -13.83 1.99 -1.17
C LEU A 130 -13.94 1.13 -2.43
N SER A 131 -13.86 1.77 -3.59
CA SER A 131 -14.00 1.11 -4.89
C SER A 131 -12.66 0.66 -5.49
N ALA A 132 -11.55 0.81 -4.77
CA ALA A 132 -10.23 0.38 -5.22
C ALA A 132 -10.03 -1.14 -5.02
N ASP A 133 -9.45 -1.80 -6.01
CA ASP A 133 -9.09 -3.22 -5.94
C ASP A 133 -7.74 -3.44 -5.25
N ALA A 134 -6.82 -2.48 -5.36
CA ALA A 134 -5.56 -2.45 -4.62
C ALA A 134 -5.11 -1.00 -4.37
N ILE A 135 -4.31 -0.81 -3.32
CA ILE A 135 -3.70 0.49 -2.99
C ILE A 135 -2.19 0.38 -3.14
N MET A 136 -1.62 1.36 -3.82
CA MET A 136 -0.19 1.56 -3.92
C MET A 136 0.21 2.74 -3.03
N SER A 137 1.34 2.60 -2.34
CA SER A 137 2.05 3.70 -1.72
C SER A 137 3.34 3.95 -2.49
N GLU A 138 3.60 5.21 -2.84
CA GLU A 138 4.96 5.62 -3.15
C GLU A 138 5.75 5.73 -1.84
N GLY A 139 6.91 5.07 -1.79
CA GLY A 139 7.74 5.05 -0.60
C GLY A 139 7.31 4.03 0.46
N SER A 140 8.26 3.64 1.31
CA SER A 140 8.03 2.73 2.45
C SER A 140 8.00 3.48 3.80
N ASP A 141 7.36 4.65 3.86
CA ASP A 141 7.38 5.53 5.04
C ASP A 141 6.20 5.32 6.01
N THR A 142 5.96 6.29 6.91
CA THR A 142 4.89 6.24 7.91
C THR A 142 3.50 6.06 7.31
N ILE A 143 3.22 6.61 6.12
CA ILE A 143 1.86 6.53 5.54
C ILE A 143 1.54 5.12 5.05
N PHE A 144 2.57 4.42 4.55
CA PHE A 144 2.47 3.04 4.13
C PHE A 144 2.01 2.12 5.29
N ALA A 145 2.52 2.38 6.50
CA ALA A 145 2.11 1.65 7.69
C ALA A 145 0.63 1.87 8.06
N THR A 146 0.02 2.98 7.63
CA THR A 146 -1.41 3.25 7.81
C THR A 146 -2.25 2.57 6.73
N TYR A 147 -1.80 2.54 5.48
CA TYR A 147 -2.54 1.90 4.38
C TYR A 147 -2.78 0.41 4.57
N ARG A 148 -1.97 -0.29 5.38
CA ARG A 148 -2.24 -1.68 5.73
C ARG A 148 -3.65 -1.89 6.30
N TYR A 149 -4.19 -0.90 7.01
CA TYR A 149 -5.54 -0.94 7.58
C TYR A 149 -6.63 -0.67 6.54
N LEU A 150 -6.33 0.10 5.49
CA LEU A 150 -7.19 0.22 4.30
C LEU A 150 -7.10 -1.02 3.39
N CYS A 151 -6.07 -1.86 3.60
CA CYS A 151 -5.75 -3.04 2.80
C CYS A 151 -5.98 -4.37 3.50
N ILE A 152 -6.76 -4.42 4.60
CA ILE A 152 -7.03 -5.68 5.32
C ILE A 152 -7.55 -6.77 4.38
N ARG A 153 -8.38 -6.39 3.39
CA ARG A 153 -9.00 -7.33 2.44
C ARG A 153 -8.58 -7.17 0.99
N ARG A 154 -7.66 -6.26 0.68
CA ARG A 154 -7.23 -5.96 -0.69
C ARG A 154 -5.71 -5.92 -0.77
N PRO A 155 -5.09 -6.23 -1.93
CA PRO A 155 -3.65 -6.13 -2.05
C PRO A 155 -3.15 -4.71 -1.79
N MET A 156 -1.99 -4.63 -1.12
CA MET A 156 -1.22 -3.41 -0.98
C MET A 156 0.07 -3.55 -1.79
N LEU A 157 0.51 -2.46 -2.42
CA LEU A 157 1.74 -2.40 -3.20
C LEU A 157 2.63 -1.27 -2.67
N ILE A 158 3.92 -1.55 -2.54
CA ILE A 158 4.93 -0.50 -2.36
C ILE A 158 5.52 -0.19 -3.73
N HIS A 159 5.55 1.09 -4.10
CA HIS A 159 6.31 1.58 -5.24
C HIS A 159 7.55 2.30 -4.76
N GLU A 160 8.71 1.83 -5.19
CA GLU A 160 9.99 2.41 -4.80
C GLU A 160 10.93 2.54 -6.00
N PHE A 161 11.86 3.49 -5.85
CA PHE A 161 12.95 3.73 -6.81
C PHE A 161 14.30 3.39 -6.16
N PRO A 162 14.56 2.12 -5.82
CA PRO A 162 15.77 1.77 -5.09
C PRO A 162 17.00 1.96 -5.99
N ASP A 163 17.76 3.01 -5.70
CA ASP A 163 19.05 3.29 -6.34
C ASP A 163 20.23 2.61 -5.65
N ASN A 164 19.98 1.91 -4.53
CA ASN A 164 20.98 1.17 -3.78
C ASN A 164 20.36 0.00 -2.99
N ALA A 165 21.21 -0.87 -2.47
CA ALA A 165 20.82 -2.06 -1.70
C ALA A 165 20.04 -1.72 -0.42
N PHE A 166 20.40 -0.64 0.28
CA PHE A 166 19.73 -0.24 1.52
C PHE A 166 18.26 0.11 1.27
N LYS A 167 17.96 0.95 0.26
CA LYS A 167 16.57 1.27 -0.12
C LYS A 167 15.78 0.03 -0.55
N ALA A 168 16.41 -0.85 -1.34
CA ALA A 168 15.79 -2.11 -1.74
C ALA A 168 15.43 -2.98 -0.52
N GLU A 169 16.35 -3.10 0.45
CA GLU A 169 16.11 -3.85 1.67
C GLU A 169 15.02 -3.21 2.54
N CYS A 170 14.99 -1.88 2.71
CA CYS A 170 13.92 -1.17 3.42
C CYS A 170 12.53 -1.48 2.84
N MET A 171 12.41 -1.47 1.50
CA MET A 171 11.17 -1.82 0.81
C MET A 171 10.77 -3.28 1.07
N LEU A 172 11.70 -4.23 0.87
CA LEU A 172 11.45 -5.67 1.06
C LEU A 172 11.07 -6.02 2.49
N ARG A 173 11.69 -5.35 3.46
CA ARG A 173 11.36 -5.45 4.89
C ARG A 173 9.97 -4.93 5.17
N SER A 174 9.60 -3.79 4.60
CA SER A 174 8.26 -3.22 4.74
C SER A 174 7.20 -4.14 4.13
N ALA A 175 7.49 -4.75 2.98
CA ALA A 175 6.63 -5.75 2.36
C ALA A 175 6.42 -6.98 3.27
N LEU A 176 7.47 -7.44 3.96
CA LEU A 176 7.36 -8.55 4.92
C LEU A 176 6.50 -8.21 6.14
N LEU A 177 6.52 -6.97 6.64
CA LEU A 177 5.71 -6.56 7.79
C LEU A 177 4.26 -6.23 7.44
N THR A 178 3.92 -6.15 6.16
CA THR A 178 2.59 -5.73 5.71
C THR A 178 1.93 -6.73 4.77
N ALA A 179 2.62 -7.81 4.41
CA ALA A 179 2.24 -8.74 3.35
C ALA A 179 1.95 -8.04 2.00
N ALA A 180 2.63 -6.91 1.75
CA ALA A 180 2.48 -6.14 0.51
C ALA A 180 3.26 -6.77 -0.65
N GLY A 181 2.76 -6.55 -1.86
CA GLY A 181 3.57 -6.67 -3.06
C GLY A 181 4.46 -5.45 -3.26
N TRP A 182 5.26 -5.47 -4.32
CA TRP A 182 6.10 -4.35 -4.70
C TRP A 182 6.02 -4.13 -6.20
N SER A 183 6.31 -2.89 -6.60
CA SER A 183 6.54 -2.52 -7.98
C SER A 183 7.84 -1.72 -8.04
N LEU A 184 8.61 -1.97 -9.11
CA LEU A 184 9.85 -1.26 -9.38
C LEU A 184 9.62 -0.35 -10.59
N GLY A 185 9.81 0.94 -10.38
CA GLY A 185 9.48 1.96 -11.39
C GLY A 185 10.67 2.60 -12.07
N GLY A 186 10.42 3.11 -13.28
CA GLY A 186 11.11 4.27 -13.80
C GLY A 186 10.40 5.53 -13.31
N SER A 187 11.15 6.56 -12.90
CA SER A 187 10.55 7.81 -12.48
C SER A 187 10.11 8.60 -13.72
N PRO A 188 8.94 9.27 -13.72
CA PRO A 188 8.57 10.19 -14.80
C PRO A 188 9.56 11.35 -14.95
N SER A 189 10.37 11.64 -13.92
CA SER A 189 11.45 12.63 -13.96
C SER A 189 12.70 12.16 -14.71
N THR A 190 12.76 10.89 -15.14
CA THR A 190 13.92 10.30 -15.80
C THR A 190 13.51 9.61 -17.09
N ALA A 191 14.25 9.86 -18.18
CA ALA A 191 14.01 9.21 -19.47
C ALA A 191 14.13 7.68 -19.42
N TYR A 192 14.89 7.15 -18.46
CA TYR A 192 15.11 5.72 -18.28
C TYR A 192 15.11 5.35 -16.80
N ALA A 193 14.49 4.22 -16.47
CA ALA A 193 14.60 3.63 -15.15
C ALA A 193 16.07 3.36 -14.80
N LYS A 194 16.49 3.72 -13.58
CA LYS A 194 17.81 3.33 -13.09
C LYS A 194 17.91 1.81 -13.06
N LYS A 195 19.03 1.27 -13.53
CA LYS A 195 19.28 -0.17 -13.43
C LYS A 195 19.36 -0.57 -11.96
N VAL A 196 18.58 -1.58 -11.57
CA VAL A 196 18.69 -2.21 -10.26
C VAL A 196 20.09 -2.79 -10.09
N SER A 197 20.79 -2.42 -9.01
CA SER A 197 22.17 -2.85 -8.75
C SER A 197 22.28 -4.37 -8.55
N SER A 198 23.48 -4.93 -8.70
CA SER A 198 23.74 -6.35 -8.44
C SER A 198 23.42 -6.76 -7.00
N GLU A 199 23.68 -5.87 -6.05
CA GLU A 199 23.44 -6.07 -4.62
C GLU A 199 21.94 -6.07 -4.33
N ALA A 200 21.19 -5.13 -4.90
CA ALA A 200 19.74 -5.11 -4.81
C ALA A 200 19.12 -6.38 -5.40
N LYS A 201 19.59 -6.85 -6.57
CA LYS A 201 19.12 -8.12 -7.16
C LYS A 201 19.37 -9.32 -6.24
N LYS A 202 20.51 -9.39 -5.57
CA LYS A 202 20.80 -10.44 -4.58
C LYS A 202 19.82 -10.38 -3.39
N LEU A 203 19.51 -9.18 -2.89
CA LEU A 203 18.52 -9.00 -1.84
C LEU A 203 17.14 -9.51 -2.27
N TYR A 204 16.68 -9.17 -3.48
CA TYR A 204 15.42 -9.73 -4.01
C TYR A 204 15.43 -11.25 -3.99
N GLN A 205 16.49 -11.89 -4.51
CA GLN A 205 16.59 -13.35 -4.52
C GLN A 205 16.53 -13.97 -3.11
N GLN A 206 17.06 -13.29 -2.10
CA GLN A 206 17.05 -13.76 -0.71
C GLN A 206 15.70 -13.55 -0.02
N TYR A 207 15.00 -12.45 -0.29
CA TYR A 207 13.72 -12.12 0.35
C TYR A 207 12.50 -12.76 -0.35
N LEU A 208 12.59 -13.00 -1.66
CA LEU A 208 11.50 -13.56 -2.47
C LEU A 208 10.87 -14.83 -1.86
N PRO A 209 11.63 -15.85 -1.42
CA PRO A 209 11.07 -17.07 -0.85
C PRO A 209 10.17 -16.83 0.37
N LEU A 210 10.47 -15.80 1.18
CA LEU A 210 9.68 -15.43 2.34
C LEU A 210 8.42 -14.66 1.90
N LEU A 211 8.59 -13.66 1.04
CA LEU A 211 7.50 -12.80 0.56
C LEU A 211 6.41 -13.58 -0.19
N GLU A 212 6.80 -14.55 -1.02
CA GLU A 212 5.85 -15.38 -1.78
C GLU A 212 4.88 -16.18 -0.88
N LYS A 213 5.28 -16.51 0.35
CA LYS A 213 4.41 -17.18 1.32
C LYS A 213 3.30 -16.26 1.85
N LEU A 214 3.58 -14.96 1.89
CA LEU A 214 2.65 -13.93 2.33
C LEU A 214 1.72 -13.44 1.21
N PHE A 215 1.85 -13.91 -0.03
CA PHE A 215 0.98 -13.49 -1.12
C PHE A 215 -0.49 -13.81 -0.83
N GLY A 216 -1.26 -12.73 -0.65
CA GLY A 216 -2.67 -12.78 -0.29
C GLY A 216 -2.92 -13.15 1.18
N ALA A 217 -1.91 -13.14 2.05
CA ALA A 217 -2.14 -13.29 3.48
C ALA A 217 -2.83 -12.02 4.04
N GLU A 218 -3.70 -12.20 5.03
CA GLU A 218 -4.42 -11.12 5.70
C GLU A 218 -3.79 -10.88 7.07
N ILE A 219 -3.65 -9.62 7.48
CA ILE A 219 -3.27 -9.29 8.86
C ILE A 219 -4.32 -9.88 9.81
N LEU A 220 -3.84 -10.53 10.88
CA LEU A 220 -4.73 -11.12 11.87
C LEU A 220 -5.15 -10.09 12.92
N LEU A 221 -6.41 -9.66 12.88
CA LEU A 221 -6.96 -8.59 13.74
C LEU A 221 -7.56 -9.11 15.07
N GLU A 222 -7.00 -10.17 15.64
CA GLU A 222 -7.43 -10.67 16.95
C GLU A 222 -6.82 -9.83 18.09
N GLU A 223 -7.40 -9.90 19.29
CA GLU A 223 -6.88 -9.12 20.43
C GLU A 223 -5.55 -9.69 20.95
N ASN A 224 -4.49 -8.88 20.79
CA ASN A 224 -3.11 -9.17 21.20
C ASN A 224 -2.64 -10.58 20.75
N PRO A 225 -2.62 -10.84 19.43
CA PRO A 225 -2.36 -12.18 18.90
C PRO A 225 -0.87 -12.54 18.90
N LEU A 226 -0.01 -11.53 19.05
CA LEU A 226 1.43 -11.62 18.91
C LEU A 226 2.11 -10.73 19.94
N ASP A 227 3.14 -11.26 20.58
CA ASP A 227 4.05 -10.52 21.45
C ASP A 227 5.50 -10.97 21.20
N TRP A 228 6.46 -10.15 21.58
CA TRP A 228 7.88 -10.46 21.39
C TRP A 228 8.76 -9.69 22.35
N GLU A 229 9.90 -10.28 22.69
CA GLU A 229 10.90 -9.69 23.58
C GLU A 229 12.30 -9.94 23.03
N PRO A 230 13.21 -8.96 23.18
CA PRO A 230 12.98 -7.59 23.64
C PRO A 230 12.39 -6.69 22.52
N LYS A 231 11.37 -5.88 22.85
CA LYS A 231 10.65 -5.00 21.90
C LYS A 231 11.54 -4.09 21.04
N PRO A 232 12.59 -3.44 21.58
CA PRO A 232 13.41 -2.52 20.79
C PRO A 232 14.28 -3.19 19.73
N LEU A 233 14.44 -4.52 19.76
CA LEU A 233 15.36 -5.23 18.89
C LEU A 233 14.68 -5.87 17.67
N ALA A 234 13.34 -5.88 17.62
CA ALA A 234 12.61 -6.45 16.51
C ALA A 234 11.27 -5.76 16.26
N ALA A 235 10.80 -5.87 15.02
CA ALA A 235 9.41 -5.65 14.65
C ALA A 235 8.82 -6.98 14.17
N ALA A 236 7.56 -7.24 14.47
CA ALA A 236 6.90 -8.45 14.03
C ALA A 236 5.43 -8.19 13.68
N GLU A 237 4.89 -9.01 12.78
CA GLU A 237 3.48 -8.96 12.39
C GLU A 237 2.96 -10.38 12.13
N ILE A 238 1.67 -10.58 12.35
CA ILE A 238 1.00 -11.88 12.22
C ILE A 238 -0.07 -11.86 11.13
N PHE A 239 -0.07 -12.91 10.30
CA PHE A 239 -0.94 -13.03 9.14
C PHE A 239 -1.63 -14.40 9.09
N ARG A 240 -2.82 -14.44 8.51
CA ARG A 240 -3.53 -15.67 8.16
C ARG A 240 -3.49 -15.85 6.66
N SER A 241 -3.10 -17.04 6.20
CA SER A 241 -3.11 -17.34 4.77
C SER A 241 -4.54 -17.36 4.22
N ARG A 242 -4.77 -16.73 3.06
CA ARG A 242 -6.02 -16.92 2.31
C ARG A 242 -6.08 -18.26 1.58
N LYS A 243 -4.93 -18.81 1.17
CA LYS A 243 -4.87 -20.07 0.42
C LYS A 243 -5.17 -21.27 1.32
N ASP A 244 -4.73 -21.23 2.58
CA ASP A 244 -5.06 -22.23 3.59
C ASP A 244 -5.28 -21.55 4.94
N ARG A 245 -6.55 -21.38 5.33
CA ARG A 245 -6.94 -20.68 6.57
C ARG A 245 -6.36 -21.28 7.84
N ARG A 246 -5.90 -22.54 7.81
CA ARG A 246 -5.25 -23.23 8.93
C ARG A 246 -3.79 -22.81 9.13
N LYS A 247 -3.22 -22.07 8.18
CA LYS A 247 -1.85 -21.57 8.24
C LYS A 247 -1.82 -20.15 8.75
N ILE A 248 -1.02 -19.94 9.79
CA ILE A 248 -0.65 -18.63 10.28
C ILE A 248 0.83 -18.39 10.00
N TYR A 249 1.13 -17.18 9.56
CA TYR A 249 2.47 -16.70 9.34
C TYR A 249 2.83 -15.62 10.35
N VAL A 250 4.04 -15.64 10.87
CA VAL A 250 4.59 -14.53 11.66
C VAL A 250 5.86 -14.04 11.01
N SER A 251 5.84 -12.81 10.55
CA SER A 251 7.01 -12.12 9.99
C SER A 251 7.75 -11.44 11.13
N VAL A 252 9.08 -11.58 11.16
CA VAL A 252 9.92 -10.98 12.19
C VAL A 252 11.15 -10.35 11.54
N LEU A 253 11.36 -9.08 11.85
CA LEU A 253 12.51 -8.29 11.40
C LEU A 253 13.37 -7.90 12.59
N GLN A 254 14.67 -8.19 12.57
CA GLN A 254 15.60 -7.63 13.56
C GLN A 254 15.99 -6.21 13.18
N ASN A 255 16.04 -5.32 14.17
CA ASN A 255 16.52 -3.97 13.98
C ASN A 255 18.04 -3.95 13.71
N THR A 256 18.48 -2.97 12.93
CA THR A 256 19.88 -2.81 12.53
C THR A 256 20.78 -2.77 13.78
N GLY A 257 21.83 -3.58 13.82
CA GLY A 257 22.74 -3.70 14.98
C GLY A 257 22.34 -4.73 16.04
N SER A 258 21.20 -5.42 15.88
CA SER A 258 20.71 -6.44 16.82
C SER A 258 20.86 -7.88 16.32
N LEU A 259 21.67 -8.10 15.28
CA LEU A 259 21.76 -9.38 14.57
C LEU A 259 22.16 -10.57 15.46
N HIS A 260 22.79 -10.32 16.61
CA HIS A 260 23.25 -11.36 17.53
C HIS A 260 22.36 -11.53 18.76
N SER A 261 21.26 -10.79 18.83
CA SER A 261 20.35 -10.84 19.97
C SER A 261 19.34 -11.96 19.82
N GLU A 262 19.08 -12.65 20.93
CA GLU A 262 18.00 -13.61 21.02
C GLU A 262 16.66 -12.88 20.96
N ILE A 263 15.74 -13.36 20.11
CA ILE A 263 14.37 -12.84 20.01
C ILE A 263 13.42 -13.96 20.39
N VAL A 264 12.61 -13.71 21.41
CA VAL A 264 11.54 -14.60 21.84
C VAL A 264 10.24 -14.12 21.21
N ILE A 265 9.56 -15.00 20.50
CA ILE A 265 8.23 -14.75 19.92
C ILE A 265 7.19 -15.49 20.76
N LYS A 266 6.10 -14.80 21.09
CA LYS A 266 4.94 -15.33 21.80
C LYS A 266 3.71 -15.17 20.90
N ILE A 267 3.01 -16.25 20.62
CA ILE A 267 1.84 -16.27 19.74
C ILE A 267 0.66 -16.77 20.55
N LYS A 268 -0.42 -16.00 20.59
CA LYS A 268 -1.63 -16.40 21.30
C LYS A 268 -2.33 -17.50 20.50
N VAL A 269 -2.61 -18.62 21.15
CA VAL A 269 -3.25 -19.79 20.53
C VAL A 269 -4.50 -20.16 21.32
N LYS A 270 -5.63 -20.33 20.63
CA LYS A 270 -6.89 -20.78 21.26
C LYS A 270 -6.92 -22.29 21.45
N ASN A 271 -6.30 -23.02 20.52
CA ASN A 271 -6.27 -24.46 20.48
C ASN A 271 -4.82 -24.96 20.65
N LYS A 272 -4.62 -25.96 21.51
CA LYS A 272 -3.29 -26.54 21.79
C LYS A 272 -2.86 -27.58 20.75
N ASN A 273 -3.66 -27.84 19.72
CA ASN A 273 -3.37 -28.78 18.64
C ASN A 273 -2.42 -28.19 17.57
N ILE A 274 -1.37 -27.49 17.99
CA ILE A 274 -0.30 -27.06 17.09
C ILE A 274 0.61 -28.26 16.83
N GLN A 275 0.65 -28.71 15.58
CA GLN A 275 1.40 -29.91 15.19
C GLN A 275 2.86 -29.57 14.89
N LYS A 276 3.09 -28.40 14.27
CA LYS A 276 4.41 -28.02 13.80
C LYS A 276 4.57 -26.51 13.74
N LEU A 277 5.77 -26.07 14.07
CA LEU A 277 6.21 -24.70 13.83
C LEU A 277 7.52 -24.76 13.03
N CYS A 278 7.54 -24.02 11.92
CA CYS A 278 8.71 -23.93 11.04
C CYS A 278 9.13 -22.49 10.87
N CYS A 279 10.42 -22.26 10.63
CA CYS A 279 11.00 -20.96 10.34
C CYS A 279 11.87 -21.04 9.09
N MET A 280 11.81 -19.98 8.31
CA MET A 280 12.73 -19.69 7.21
C MET A 280 13.31 -18.29 7.41
N THR A 281 14.53 -18.05 6.96
CA THR A 281 15.19 -16.75 7.08
C THR A 281 15.74 -16.30 5.73
N VAL A 282 16.05 -15.00 5.61
CA VAL A 282 16.68 -14.45 4.39
C VAL A 282 18.02 -15.13 4.05
N LYS A 283 18.75 -15.63 5.06
CA LYS A 283 20.02 -16.35 4.86
C LYS A 283 19.83 -17.84 4.59
N ASP A 284 18.70 -18.39 5.00
CA ASP A 284 18.39 -19.82 4.93
C ASP A 284 16.91 -20.00 4.57
N PRO A 285 16.59 -20.05 3.26
CA PRO A 285 15.21 -20.04 2.77
C PRO A 285 14.52 -21.40 2.87
N GLU A 286 15.13 -22.39 3.53
CA GLU A 286 14.50 -23.69 3.79
C GLU A 286 13.71 -23.67 5.10
N TRP A 287 12.56 -24.37 5.11
CA TRP A 287 11.78 -24.53 6.33
C TRP A 287 12.49 -25.43 7.34
N ARG A 288 12.90 -24.84 8.47
CA ARG A 288 13.44 -25.58 9.60
C ARG A 288 12.43 -25.64 10.73
N GLN A 289 12.23 -26.82 11.30
CA GLN A 289 11.38 -26.97 12.46
C GLN A 289 12.00 -26.26 13.67
N LEU A 290 11.18 -25.50 14.40
CA LEU A 290 11.59 -24.86 15.65
C LEU A 290 10.99 -25.61 16.83
N ALA A 291 11.73 -25.62 17.94
CA ALA A 291 11.19 -25.99 19.23
C ALA A 291 10.31 -24.85 19.76
N PHE A 292 9.25 -25.21 20.47
CA PHE A 292 8.37 -24.27 21.14
C PHE A 292 7.85 -24.85 22.44
N GLN A 293 7.39 -23.97 23.32
CA GLN A 293 6.73 -24.30 24.58
C GLN A 293 5.32 -23.72 24.55
N ILE A 294 4.37 -24.42 25.16
CA ILE A 294 3.01 -23.89 25.34
C ILE A 294 2.85 -23.58 26.84
N GLU A 295 2.67 -22.31 27.15
CA GLU A 295 2.41 -21.80 28.50
C GLU A 295 1.03 -21.13 28.48
N ASP A 296 0.07 -21.67 29.21
CA ASP A 296 -1.34 -21.24 29.19
C ASP A 296 -1.95 -21.18 27.77
N ALA A 297 -2.16 -19.96 27.25
CA ALA A 297 -2.70 -19.65 25.93
C ALA A 297 -1.63 -19.11 24.96
N TRP A 298 -0.34 -19.22 25.32
CA TRP A 298 0.78 -18.69 24.55
C TRP A 298 1.69 -19.80 24.06
N LEU A 299 1.96 -19.78 22.76
CA LEU A 299 3.07 -20.51 22.17
C LEU A 299 4.31 -19.62 22.23
N LYS A 300 5.36 -20.07 22.90
CA LYS A 300 6.64 -19.38 23.03
C LYS A 300 7.72 -20.10 22.26
N LEU A 301 8.47 -19.36 21.45
CA LEU A 301 9.62 -19.88 20.71
C LEU A 301 10.79 -18.90 20.73
N VAL A 302 11.99 -19.43 20.55
CA VAL A 302 13.22 -18.66 20.39
C VAL A 302 13.63 -18.73 18.93
N LEU A 303 13.86 -17.57 18.32
CA LEU A 303 14.33 -17.50 16.94
C LEU A 303 15.83 -17.81 16.86
N PRO A 304 16.30 -18.40 15.74
CA PRO A 304 17.73 -18.61 15.52
C PRO A 304 18.47 -17.27 15.57
N ASN A 305 19.68 -17.24 16.10
CA ASN A 305 20.51 -16.04 16.07
C ASN A 305 20.93 -15.70 14.62
N ASN A 306 21.30 -14.43 14.37
CA ASN A 306 21.94 -13.98 13.12
C ASN A 306 21.05 -13.93 11.87
N PHE A 307 19.81 -13.43 11.99
CA PHE A 307 18.90 -13.19 10.86
C PHE A 307 18.58 -11.69 10.70
N SER A 308 18.40 -11.22 9.46
CA SER A 308 17.85 -9.87 9.23
C SER A 308 16.33 -9.88 9.20
N ALA A 309 15.75 -10.91 8.59
CA ALA A 309 14.33 -11.18 8.55
C ALA A 309 14.05 -12.69 8.57
N ALA A 310 12.95 -13.06 9.20
CA ALA A 310 12.48 -14.43 9.35
C ALA A 310 10.97 -14.49 9.11
N LEU A 311 10.52 -15.64 8.61
CA LEU A 311 9.11 -15.98 8.50
C LEU A 311 8.87 -17.30 9.23
N ILE A 312 7.92 -17.27 10.15
CA ILE A 312 7.47 -18.44 10.89
C ILE A 312 6.15 -18.92 10.28
N GLU A 313 5.99 -20.23 10.09
CA GLU A 313 4.73 -20.87 9.73
C GLU A 313 4.25 -21.75 10.88
N LEU A 314 3.00 -21.55 11.30
CA LEU A 314 2.29 -22.38 12.26
C LEU A 314 1.34 -23.29 11.49
N GLN A 315 1.49 -24.60 11.69
CA GLN A 315 0.62 -25.62 11.12
C GLN A 315 -0.19 -26.29 12.24
N GLY A 316 -1.51 -26.05 12.26
CA GLY A 316 -2.43 -26.64 13.24
C GLY A 316 -3.85 -26.08 13.10
N SER A 317 -4.83 -26.67 13.80
CA SER A 317 -6.15 -26.03 13.95
C SER A 317 -6.01 -24.91 14.98
N ILE A 318 -6.32 -23.68 14.60
CA ILE A 318 -6.26 -22.50 15.48
C ILE A 318 -7.68 -22.01 15.81
N ASP A 319 -8.68 -22.60 15.15
CA ASP A 319 -10.10 -22.55 15.51
C ASP A 319 -10.43 -23.61 16.58
#